data_AF-A0A0F9Y9V6-F1
#
_entry.id   AF-A0A0F9Y9V6-F1
#
_cell.length_a   1.000
_cell.length_b   1.000
_cell.length_c   1.000
_cell.angle_alpha   90.00
_cell.angle_beta   90.00
_cell.angle_gamma   90.00
#
_symmetry.space_group_name_H-M   'P 1'
#
loop_
_entity.id
_entity.type
_entity.pdbx_description
1 polymer ?
#
loop_
_entity_poly.entity_id
_entity_poly.type
_entity_poly.pdbx_seq_one_letter_code
_entity_poly.pdbx_strand_id
1 'polypeptide(L)'
;MFITAVSRTTSAFKNGLLALGLLTLAGCQTTSDHQTANDPNGIGQSGQIASSDARKAKALARLQTIESNEPYTLWARIRNGFMLDPAVIDNPRIDQQRLVFASQPRYFELASARSQRYLHYVVEQIDAREMPLELALLPFVESSYNPMAYSSSHAAGLWQFIPSTGKVYSLRQDWWYDGRRDVTASTQAALDYLTRLNKLFDGDWLLAMAAYNCGEGCVGRAIKRNESLGLPTDYWNLQLPRETMNYVPKLLAMAQIIESPASYNMALPALEDAPYFVEITIDEQLDLHKAAELASISTEEILSLNPAFKQRVTAPQGPYQLLVPVATAEQFSTALALLPAGERVSYQRYNVRSGDTLSQIARRYQVTLGALREVNNIDGHTIRIGQTLMLPHSAGGAPGPAAVETLTAADFTYQVKPGDNLWTIAKRHGLSVSALRQHNSLSGPNLSVGQKLVLPGQAGSSSSSSSSTQGRKLTYIVKAGDSLYSIARRYNVQINNIKEWNQLGPVLHPGQQLILRVL
;
A
#
# COMPACT_ATOMS: atom_id res chain seq x y z
N MET A 1 39.42 9.00 50.75
CA MET A 1 40.12 9.39 51.99
C MET A 1 41.19 10.40 51.59
N PHE A 2 40.92 11.71 51.80
CA PHE A 2 41.86 12.87 51.85
C PHE A 2 42.79 13.12 50.63
N ILE A 3 43.25 14.31 50.21
CA ILE A 3 43.24 15.75 50.56
C ILE A 3 43.78 16.47 49.30
N THR A 4 43.07 17.43 48.68
CA THR A 4 43.26 18.91 48.80
C THR A 4 44.54 19.51 48.18
N ALA A 5 44.36 20.11 46.99
CA ALA A 5 44.62 21.51 46.56
C ALA A 5 45.81 22.40 47.05
N VAL A 6 46.03 23.45 46.22
CA VAL A 6 46.67 24.78 46.46
C VAL A 6 48.16 24.86 46.03
N SER A 7 48.73 25.86 45.32
CA SER A 7 48.55 27.34 45.18
C SER A 7 49.25 27.84 43.89
N ARG A 8 48.67 28.76 43.08
CA ARG A 8 48.80 30.25 43.06
C ARG A 8 50.21 30.83 42.81
N THR A 9 50.36 31.75 41.84
CA THR A 9 50.61 33.22 42.02
C THR A 9 50.92 33.94 40.68
N THR A 10 50.10 34.95 40.30
CA THR A 10 50.42 36.41 40.05
C THR A 10 51.12 36.74 38.71
N SER A 11 50.87 37.81 37.94
CA SER A 11 50.37 39.20 38.07
C SER A 11 50.16 39.70 36.61
N ALA A 12 49.09 40.36 36.13
CA ALA A 12 48.39 41.60 36.48
C ALA A 12 49.04 42.92 36.00
N PHE A 13 48.18 43.78 35.41
CA PHE A 13 48.25 45.23 35.08
C PHE A 13 48.73 45.67 33.68
N LYS A 14 47.82 46.12 32.78
CA LYS A 14 47.14 47.45 32.61
C LYS A 14 48.06 48.46 31.88
N ASN A 15 47.65 49.38 31.01
CA ASN A 15 46.40 49.84 30.39
C ASN A 15 46.80 50.93 29.36
N GLY A 16 45.92 51.26 28.40
CA GLY A 16 45.65 52.67 28.08
C GLY A 16 45.85 53.17 26.64
N LEU A 17 44.72 53.20 25.90
CA LEU A 17 44.18 54.32 25.11
C LEU A 17 45.07 55.16 24.17
N LEU A 18 44.64 55.26 22.90
CA LEU A 18 44.31 56.56 22.28
C LEU A 18 43.48 56.39 20.99
N ALA A 19 42.46 57.23 20.86
CA ALA A 19 41.59 57.42 19.70
C ALA A 19 41.73 58.85 19.17
N LEU A 20 41.58 59.01 17.85
CA LEU A 20 41.25 60.17 16.97
C LEU A 20 41.98 59.88 15.63
N GLY A 21 41.40 59.84 14.43
CA GLY A 21 40.25 60.51 13.85
C GLY A 21 40.75 61.44 12.74
N LEU A 22 40.51 61.15 11.44
CA LEU A 22 40.27 62.12 10.36
C LEU A 22 40.11 61.49 8.96
N LEU A 23 39.16 62.06 8.22
CA LEU A 23 38.76 61.80 6.84
C LEU A 23 39.86 62.12 5.80
N THR A 24 39.86 61.38 4.69
CA THR A 24 40.07 61.93 3.34
C THR A 24 39.20 61.21 2.30
N LEU A 25 38.39 61.99 1.59
CA LEU A 25 37.73 61.65 0.33
C LEU A 25 38.75 61.67 -0.82
N ALA A 26 38.65 60.70 -1.74
CA ALA A 26 39.03 60.88 -3.14
C ALA A 26 38.19 59.90 -3.99
N GLY A 27 37.34 60.46 -4.84
CA GLY A 27 36.62 59.72 -5.87
C GLY A 27 37.39 59.67 -7.19
N CYS A 28 37.05 58.68 -8.01
CA CYS A 28 37.06 58.70 -9.48
C CYS A 28 35.92 57.74 -9.88
N GLN A 29 34.78 58.25 -10.32
CA GLN A 29 34.45 58.68 -11.69
C GLN A 29 33.91 57.53 -12.55
N THR A 30 32.73 57.83 -13.07
CA THR A 30 31.80 57.08 -13.92
C THR A 30 32.34 56.78 -15.31
N THR A 31 31.98 55.63 -15.88
CA THR A 31 31.49 55.56 -17.27
C THR A 31 30.41 54.50 -17.39
N SER A 32 29.21 54.95 -17.75
CA SER A 32 28.19 54.14 -18.37
C SER A 32 28.60 53.87 -19.82
N ASP A 33 28.55 52.62 -20.26
CA ASP A 33 28.34 52.35 -21.66
C ASP A 33 27.27 51.26 -21.80
N HIS A 34 26.17 51.66 -22.40
CA HIS A 34 25.09 50.81 -22.84
C HIS A 34 25.50 50.25 -24.21
N GLN A 35 25.75 48.95 -24.30
CA GLN A 35 25.48 48.22 -25.54
C GLN A 35 24.76 46.90 -25.23
N THR A 36 23.51 46.90 -25.68
CA THR A 36 22.62 45.77 -25.83
C THR A 36 23.28 44.66 -26.67
N ALA A 37 23.45 43.49 -26.07
CA ALA A 37 23.56 42.24 -26.80
C ALA A 37 22.52 41.27 -26.22
N ASN A 38 21.50 40.98 -27.01
CA ASN A 38 20.55 39.91 -26.77
C ASN A 38 21.31 38.58 -26.74
N ASP A 39 21.27 37.88 -25.60
CA ASP A 39 21.58 36.45 -25.51
C ASP A 39 20.40 35.76 -24.79
N PRO A 40 19.66 34.82 -25.43
CA PRO A 40 18.42 34.27 -24.88
C PRO A 40 18.62 33.09 -23.92
N ASN A 41 19.77 32.98 -23.25
CA ASN A 41 20.08 31.90 -22.31
C ASN A 41 20.35 32.44 -20.90
N GLY A 42 19.29 32.53 -20.10
CA GLY A 42 19.35 32.97 -18.72
C GLY A 42 18.26 32.34 -17.84
N ILE A 43 18.00 31.03 -18.01
CA ILE A 43 17.20 30.25 -17.06
C ILE A 43 18.18 29.30 -16.38
N GLY A 44 18.58 29.62 -15.15
CA GLY A 44 19.56 28.79 -14.46
C GLY A 44 20.02 29.30 -13.10
N GLN A 45 19.12 29.87 -12.29
CA GLN A 45 19.31 29.95 -10.83
C GLN A 45 17.94 29.99 -10.14
N SER A 46 17.34 28.83 -9.91
CA SER A 46 16.23 28.67 -8.98
C SER A 46 16.44 27.39 -8.19
N GLY A 47 17.13 27.56 -7.06
CA GLY A 47 17.43 26.48 -6.13
C GLY A 47 18.27 26.94 -4.93
N GLN A 48 18.29 28.24 -4.62
CA GLN A 48 18.76 28.67 -3.30
C GLN A 48 17.57 28.57 -2.34
N ILE A 49 17.60 27.47 -1.60
CA ILE A 49 16.68 27.11 -0.54
C ILE A 49 16.63 28.26 0.48
N ALA A 50 15.45 28.87 0.64
CA ALA A 50 15.18 29.78 1.74
C ALA A 50 15.44 29.05 3.07
N SER A 51 16.08 29.72 4.04
CA SER A 51 16.30 29.18 5.38
C SER A 51 14.98 28.77 6.05
N SER A 52 15.03 27.89 7.05
CA SER A 52 13.88 27.51 7.88
C SER A 52 13.08 28.74 8.35
N ASP A 53 13.79 29.82 8.72
CA ASP A 53 13.20 31.08 9.14
C ASP A 53 12.47 31.82 8.01
N ALA A 54 13.03 31.81 6.80
CA ALA A 54 12.40 32.43 5.64
C ALA A 54 11.16 31.65 5.16
N ARG A 55 11.14 30.32 5.34
CA ARG A 55 9.95 29.47 5.09
C ARG A 55 8.86 29.72 6.13
N LYS A 56 9.21 29.79 7.41
CA LYS A 56 8.30 30.18 8.50
C LYS A 56 7.73 31.58 8.25
N ALA A 57 8.55 32.54 7.81
CA ALA A 57 8.10 33.89 7.48
C ALA A 57 7.13 33.92 6.28
N LYS A 58 7.38 33.14 5.22
CA LYS A 58 6.47 33.04 4.06
C LYS A 58 5.15 32.38 4.41
N ALA A 59 5.16 31.34 5.24
CA ALA A 59 3.94 30.71 5.77
C ALA A 59 3.15 31.67 6.68
N LEU A 60 3.84 32.42 7.56
CA LEU A 60 3.22 33.42 8.43
C LEU A 60 2.61 34.59 7.63
N ALA A 61 3.31 35.06 6.59
CA ALA A 61 2.80 36.10 5.70
C ALA A 61 1.58 35.61 4.90
N ARG A 62 1.57 34.33 4.48
CA ARG A 62 0.43 33.73 3.78
C ARG A 62 -0.78 33.55 4.70
N LEU A 63 -0.56 33.21 5.98
CA LEU A 63 -1.60 33.17 7.03
C LEU A 63 -2.25 34.55 7.26
N GLN A 64 -1.47 35.64 7.15
CA GLN A 64 -2.00 37.00 7.30
C GLN A 64 -2.81 37.50 6.10
N THR A 65 -2.65 36.90 4.92
CA THR A 65 -3.38 37.28 3.71
C THR A 65 -4.71 36.56 3.48
N ILE A 66 -5.05 35.56 4.32
CA ILE A 66 -6.34 34.87 4.23
C ILE A 66 -7.31 35.52 5.21
N GLU A 67 -7.71 36.75 4.91
CA GLU A 67 -9.03 37.24 5.32
C GLU A 67 -10.05 36.64 4.35
N SER A 68 -10.57 35.45 4.67
CA SER A 68 -11.75 34.90 4.00
C SER A 68 -12.56 34.06 4.98
N ASN A 69 -13.85 34.37 5.08
CA ASN A 69 -14.92 33.73 5.87
C ASN A 69 -15.13 32.21 5.66
N GLU A 70 -14.14 31.48 5.15
CA GLU A 70 -14.22 30.03 4.95
C GLU A 70 -13.70 29.29 6.19
N PRO A 71 -14.38 28.24 6.67
CA PRO A 71 -13.90 27.45 7.79
C PRO A 71 -12.52 26.84 7.48
N TYR A 72 -11.62 26.86 8.46
CA TYR A 72 -10.31 26.22 8.33
C TYR A 72 -10.50 24.73 8.09
N THR A 73 -10.05 24.25 6.93
CA THR A 73 -10.16 22.84 6.50
C THR A 73 -8.78 22.19 6.44
N LEU A 74 -8.74 20.85 6.45
CA LEU A 74 -7.50 20.10 6.27
C LEU A 74 -6.80 20.45 4.95
N TRP A 75 -7.56 20.74 3.88
CA TRP A 75 -6.99 21.24 2.64
C TRP A 75 -6.32 22.61 2.77
N ALA A 76 -6.88 23.51 3.60
CA ALA A 76 -6.25 24.79 3.89
C ALA A 76 -4.94 24.60 4.66
N ARG A 77 -4.90 23.69 5.65
CA ARG A 77 -3.67 23.32 6.35
C ARG A 77 -2.60 22.80 5.39
N ILE A 78 -2.96 21.84 4.54
CA ILE A 78 -2.06 21.26 3.53
C ILE A 78 -1.47 22.35 2.63
N ARG A 79 -2.32 23.23 2.06
CA ARG A 79 -1.85 24.35 1.21
C ARG A 79 -0.89 25.28 1.93
N ASN A 80 -1.13 25.57 3.21
CA ASN A 80 -0.30 26.48 3.99
C ASN A 80 1.08 25.90 4.32
N GLY A 81 1.20 24.58 4.39
CA GLY A 81 2.49 23.90 4.60
C GLY A 81 3.19 23.43 3.32
N PHE A 82 2.76 23.91 2.14
CA PHE A 82 3.48 23.67 0.90
C PHE A 82 4.84 24.37 0.91
N MET A 83 5.88 23.63 0.54
CA MET A 83 7.29 24.10 0.55
C MET A 83 8.00 23.93 -0.79
N LEU A 84 7.39 23.23 -1.76
CA LEU A 84 7.96 22.98 -3.08
C LEU A 84 7.55 24.05 -4.12
N ASP A 85 6.74 25.04 -3.70
CA ASP A 85 6.22 26.13 -4.54
C ASP A 85 5.69 25.64 -5.91
N PRO A 86 4.76 24.67 -5.93
CA PRO A 86 4.36 23.97 -7.15
C PRO A 86 3.76 24.91 -8.22
N ALA A 87 3.13 26.02 -7.81
CA ALA A 87 2.60 27.03 -8.73
C ALA A 87 3.67 27.76 -9.58
N VAL A 88 4.93 27.80 -9.14
CA VAL A 88 6.02 28.48 -9.86
C VAL A 88 6.71 27.54 -10.85
N ILE A 89 6.51 26.23 -10.71
CA ILE A 89 7.15 25.24 -11.56
C ILE A 89 6.32 25.06 -12.84
N ASP A 90 6.77 25.72 -13.91
CA ASP A 90 6.25 25.51 -15.26
C ASP A 90 7.06 24.40 -15.96
N ASN A 91 6.41 23.27 -16.20
CA ASN A 91 7.03 22.15 -16.91
C ASN A 91 5.99 21.36 -17.72
N PRO A 92 6.25 21.05 -19.01
CA PRO A 92 5.32 20.31 -19.85
C PRO A 92 4.92 18.94 -19.30
N ARG A 93 5.80 18.29 -18.50
CA ARG A 93 5.46 17.03 -17.85
C ARG A 93 4.39 17.20 -16.77
N ILE A 94 4.36 18.33 -16.07
CA ILE A 94 3.34 18.65 -15.07
C ILE A 94 2.01 18.94 -15.77
N ASP A 95 2.04 19.75 -16.83
CA ASP A 95 0.84 20.07 -17.62
C ASP A 95 0.15 18.82 -18.15
N GLN A 96 0.93 17.86 -18.65
CA GLN A 96 0.40 16.59 -19.12
C GLN A 96 -0.32 15.82 -18.00
N GLN A 97 0.26 15.75 -16.79
CA GLN A 97 -0.40 15.06 -15.67
C GLN A 97 -1.64 15.81 -15.19
N ARG A 98 -1.62 17.14 -15.23
CA ARG A 98 -2.77 17.97 -14.87
C ARG A 98 -3.96 17.72 -15.78
N LEU A 99 -3.74 17.61 -17.10
CA LEU A 99 -4.78 17.23 -18.06
C LEU A 99 -5.33 15.82 -17.79
N VAL A 100 -4.46 14.86 -17.42
CA VAL A 100 -4.89 13.51 -17.05
C VAL A 100 -5.79 13.56 -15.82
N PHE A 101 -5.41 14.29 -14.78
CA PHE A 101 -6.22 14.45 -13.57
C PHE A 101 -7.56 15.14 -13.84
N ALA A 102 -7.57 16.22 -14.62
CA ALA A 102 -8.80 16.92 -15.00
C ALA A 102 -9.79 15.99 -15.76
N SER A 103 -9.27 15.02 -16.52
CA SER A 103 -10.09 14.02 -17.21
C SER A 103 -10.63 12.89 -16.30
N GLN A 104 -10.26 12.86 -15.01
CA GLN A 104 -10.56 11.77 -14.07
C GLN A 104 -11.27 12.25 -12.79
N PRO A 105 -12.47 12.86 -12.88
CA PRO A 105 -13.18 13.37 -11.70
C PRO A 105 -13.48 12.27 -10.66
N ARG A 106 -13.81 11.06 -11.11
CA ARG A 106 -14.07 9.91 -10.22
C ARG A 106 -12.84 9.48 -9.41
N TYR A 107 -11.62 9.73 -9.91
CA TYR A 107 -10.40 9.43 -9.15
C TYR A 107 -10.33 10.31 -7.90
N PHE A 108 -10.55 11.63 -8.04
CA PHE A 108 -10.52 12.56 -6.92
C PHE A 108 -11.60 12.28 -5.91
N GLU A 109 -12.83 12.00 -6.36
CA GLU A 109 -13.95 11.66 -5.48
C GLU A 109 -13.62 10.44 -4.60
N LEU A 110 -13.20 9.32 -5.22
CA LEU A 110 -12.90 8.09 -4.50
C LEU A 110 -11.66 8.21 -3.62
N ALA A 111 -10.60 8.85 -4.11
CA ALA A 111 -9.38 9.01 -3.35
C ALA A 111 -9.59 9.94 -2.15
N SER A 112 -10.34 11.03 -2.34
CA SER A 112 -10.68 11.95 -1.26
C SER A 112 -11.55 11.28 -0.20
N ALA A 113 -12.59 10.53 -0.61
CA ALA A 113 -13.45 9.77 0.30
C ALA A 113 -12.68 8.74 1.14
N ARG A 114 -11.67 8.08 0.55
CA ARG A 114 -10.79 7.17 1.30
C ARG A 114 -9.84 7.92 2.23
N SER A 115 -9.32 9.05 1.77
CA SER A 115 -8.35 9.86 2.52
C SER A 115 -8.93 10.46 3.80
N GLN A 116 -10.26 10.65 3.90
CA GLN A 116 -10.93 11.23 5.08
C GLN A 116 -10.50 10.58 6.40
N ARG A 117 -10.26 9.26 6.40
CA ARG A 117 -9.86 8.51 7.60
C ARG A 117 -8.40 8.69 7.99
N TYR A 118 -7.51 8.97 7.04
CA TYR A 118 -6.06 8.82 7.22
C TYR A 118 -5.27 10.12 7.00
N LEU A 119 -5.80 11.04 6.20
CA LEU A 119 -5.07 12.22 5.74
C LEU A 119 -4.68 13.13 6.90
N HIS A 120 -5.55 13.33 7.90
CA HIS A 120 -5.22 14.12 9.07
C HIS A 120 -3.95 13.58 9.77
N TYR A 121 -3.93 12.28 10.07
CA TYR A 121 -2.76 11.64 10.70
C TYR A 121 -1.51 11.79 9.82
N VAL A 122 -1.62 11.56 8.50
CA VAL A 122 -0.47 11.73 7.59
C VAL A 122 0.06 13.16 7.60
N VAL A 123 -0.82 14.16 7.53
CA VAL A 123 -0.47 15.59 7.58
C VAL A 123 0.19 15.94 8.90
N GLU A 124 -0.38 15.49 10.02
CA GLU A 124 0.17 15.70 11.35
C GLU A 124 1.59 15.12 11.48
N GLN A 125 1.83 13.90 10.97
CA GLN A 125 3.16 13.29 11.02
C GLN A 125 4.20 13.99 10.14
N ILE A 126 3.79 14.54 9.00
CA ILE A 126 4.67 15.29 8.10
C ILE A 126 5.00 16.65 8.71
N ASP A 127 3.98 17.35 9.23
CA ASP A 127 4.09 18.65 9.89
C ASP A 127 4.99 18.58 11.13
N ALA A 128 4.82 17.54 11.96
CA ALA A 128 5.65 17.27 13.14
C ALA A 128 7.14 17.05 12.80
N ARG A 129 7.45 16.67 11.56
CA ARG A 129 8.81 16.47 11.04
C ARG A 129 9.34 17.68 10.26
N GLU A 130 8.58 18.77 10.20
CA GLU A 130 8.88 19.97 9.39
C GLU A 130 9.17 19.63 7.91
N MET A 131 8.49 18.61 7.38
CA MET A 131 8.60 18.16 5.99
C MET A 131 7.57 18.88 5.09
N PRO A 132 7.80 18.99 3.77
CA PRO A 132 6.82 19.58 2.85
C PRO A 132 5.46 18.86 2.90
N LEU A 133 4.37 19.59 3.13
CA LEU A 133 3.03 18.98 3.18
C LEU A 133 2.56 18.45 1.81
N GLU A 134 3.23 18.80 0.70
CA GLU A 134 3.04 18.12 -0.57
C GLU A 134 3.31 16.61 -0.47
N LEU A 135 4.13 16.14 0.47
CA LEU A 135 4.38 14.71 0.65
C LEU A 135 3.14 13.95 1.15
N ALA A 136 2.16 14.64 1.75
CA ALA A 136 0.85 14.05 2.08
C ALA A 136 0.08 13.64 0.82
N LEU A 137 0.51 14.11 -0.35
CA LEU A 137 -0.06 13.77 -1.65
C LEU A 137 0.52 12.47 -2.24
N LEU A 138 1.61 11.93 -1.69
CA LEU A 138 2.20 10.69 -2.19
C LEU A 138 1.23 9.50 -2.13
N PRO A 139 0.47 9.23 -1.04
CA PRO A 139 -0.46 8.10 -1.02
C PRO A 139 -1.62 8.22 -2.02
N PHE A 140 -1.97 9.43 -2.48
CA PHE A 140 -2.91 9.60 -3.60
C PHE A 140 -2.30 9.02 -4.88
N VAL A 141 -1.06 9.38 -5.21
CA VAL A 141 -0.33 8.91 -6.40
C VAL A 141 -0.05 7.41 -6.34
N GLU A 142 0.29 6.90 -5.16
CA GLU A 142 0.69 5.51 -4.94
C GLU A 142 -0.49 4.53 -4.91
N SER A 143 -1.52 4.84 -4.10
CA SER A 143 -2.59 3.89 -3.78
C SER A 143 -4.00 4.47 -3.87
N SER A 144 -4.13 5.75 -4.22
CA SER A 144 -5.39 6.50 -4.05
C SER A 144 -5.90 6.42 -2.60
N TYR A 145 -4.99 6.54 -1.63
CA TYR A 145 -5.26 6.43 -0.20
C TYR A 145 -5.95 5.11 0.21
N ASN A 146 -5.66 4.01 -0.51
CA ASN A 146 -6.20 2.70 -0.19
C ASN A 146 -5.16 1.85 0.58
N PRO A 147 -5.34 1.61 1.89
CA PRO A 147 -4.38 0.84 2.68
C PRO A 147 -4.40 -0.67 2.35
N MET A 148 -5.40 -1.14 1.61
CA MET A 148 -5.45 -2.52 1.09
C MET A 148 -4.86 -2.65 -0.33
N ALA A 149 -4.35 -1.56 -0.91
CA ALA A 149 -3.79 -1.58 -2.26
C ALA A 149 -2.63 -2.59 -2.38
N TYR A 150 -2.57 -3.26 -3.52
CA TYR A 150 -1.54 -4.25 -3.84
C TYR A 150 -1.15 -4.15 -5.31
N SER A 151 0.13 -3.97 -5.61
CA SER A 151 0.63 -3.83 -6.98
C SER A 151 1.15 -5.14 -7.57
N SER A 152 1.34 -5.19 -8.88
CA SER A 152 2.01 -6.30 -9.56
C SER A 152 3.45 -6.54 -9.08
N SER A 153 4.11 -5.48 -8.61
CA SER A 153 5.45 -5.54 -8.03
C SER A 153 5.43 -5.92 -6.54
N HIS A 154 4.29 -6.44 -6.07
CA HIS A 154 4.05 -6.87 -4.68
C HIS A 154 4.14 -5.74 -3.66
N ALA A 155 4.06 -4.47 -4.11
CA ALA A 155 3.96 -3.32 -3.23
C ALA A 155 2.60 -3.32 -2.54
N ALA A 156 2.55 -2.91 -1.27
CA ALA A 156 1.33 -2.95 -0.47
C ALA A 156 1.13 -1.67 0.36
N GLY A 157 -0.13 -1.36 0.66
CA GLY A 157 -0.51 -0.31 1.60
C GLY A 157 -0.63 1.09 1.01
N LEU A 158 -0.87 2.07 1.89
CA LEU A 158 -0.99 3.49 1.52
C LEU A 158 0.23 3.97 0.73
N TRP A 159 1.41 3.61 1.24
CA TRP A 159 2.72 4.05 0.77
C TRP A 159 3.37 3.11 -0.25
N GLN A 160 2.68 2.03 -0.66
CA GLN A 160 3.16 1.05 -1.64
C GLN A 160 4.58 0.54 -1.35
N PHE A 161 4.81 0.03 -0.14
CA PHE A 161 6.08 -0.62 0.19
C PHE A 161 6.21 -1.99 -0.50
N ILE A 162 7.30 -2.21 -1.24
CA ILE A 162 7.70 -3.56 -1.65
C ILE A 162 8.17 -4.38 -0.43
N PRO A 163 8.10 -5.72 -0.46
CA PRO A 163 8.37 -6.56 0.72
C PRO A 163 9.77 -6.32 1.33
N SER A 164 10.79 -6.19 0.48
CA SER A 164 12.19 -5.99 0.89
C SER A 164 12.38 -4.66 1.61
N THR A 165 11.92 -3.56 1.01
CA THR A 165 12.00 -2.22 1.62
C THR A 165 11.20 -2.15 2.92
N GLY A 166 10.01 -2.76 2.96
CA GLY A 166 9.24 -2.83 4.19
C GLY A 166 10.01 -3.48 5.34
N LYS A 167 10.76 -4.56 5.09
CA LYS A 167 11.61 -5.20 6.12
C LYS A 167 12.76 -4.30 6.58
N VAL A 168 13.37 -3.53 5.68
CA VAL A 168 14.44 -2.57 6.02
C VAL A 168 13.93 -1.50 6.99
N TYR A 169 12.69 -1.05 6.82
CA TYR A 169 12.03 -0.09 7.72
C TYR A 169 11.14 -0.76 8.77
N SER A 170 11.51 -1.97 9.20
CA SER A 170 10.88 -2.69 10.33
C SER A 170 9.37 -2.95 10.21
N LEU A 171 8.82 -2.94 8.99
CA LEU A 171 7.44 -3.33 8.73
C LEU A 171 7.33 -4.86 8.75
N ARG A 172 6.91 -5.38 9.91
CA ARG A 172 6.73 -6.82 10.18
C ARG A 172 5.80 -7.44 9.13
N GLN A 173 6.20 -8.60 8.60
CA GLN A 173 5.45 -9.35 7.59
C GLN A 173 5.46 -10.84 7.96
N ASP A 174 4.37 -11.32 8.54
CA ASP A 174 4.19 -12.71 8.96
C ASP A 174 2.79 -13.20 8.55
N TRP A 175 2.30 -14.34 9.04
CA TRP A 175 0.98 -14.87 8.67
C TRP A 175 -0.21 -14.02 9.15
N TRP A 176 -0.06 -13.35 10.28
CA TRP A 176 -1.09 -12.58 10.96
C TRP A 176 -1.11 -11.13 10.53
N TYR A 177 0.05 -10.58 10.23
CA TYR A 177 0.26 -9.15 10.11
C TYR A 177 1.13 -8.78 8.90
N ASP A 178 0.73 -7.74 8.18
CA ASP A 178 1.53 -7.09 7.14
C ASP A 178 1.61 -5.59 7.41
N GLY A 179 2.69 -5.17 8.08
CA GLY A 179 2.93 -3.78 8.50
C GLY A 179 3.02 -2.79 7.36
N ARG A 180 3.16 -3.25 6.11
CA ARG A 180 3.08 -2.37 4.94
C ARG A 180 1.69 -1.80 4.74
N ARG A 181 0.65 -2.49 5.23
CA ARG A 181 -0.74 -2.04 5.22
C ARG A 181 -1.11 -1.28 6.49
N ASP A 182 -0.32 -1.38 7.55
CA ASP A 182 -0.57 -0.66 8.79
C ASP A 182 -0.43 0.84 8.56
N VAL A 183 -1.51 1.60 8.79
CA VAL A 183 -1.55 3.02 8.45
C VAL A 183 -0.49 3.80 9.22
N THR A 184 -0.34 3.55 10.51
CA THR A 184 0.55 4.36 11.34
C THR A 184 1.99 3.91 11.17
N ALA A 185 2.26 2.61 11.23
CA ALA A 185 3.60 2.07 11.05
C ALA A 185 4.16 2.33 9.64
N SER A 186 3.36 2.13 8.58
CA SER A 186 3.84 2.39 7.20
C SER A 186 4.04 3.88 6.94
N THR A 187 3.26 4.77 7.57
CA THR A 187 3.49 6.21 7.49
C THR A 187 4.80 6.61 8.15
N GLN A 188 5.06 6.16 9.39
CA GLN A 188 6.34 6.43 10.04
C GLN A 188 7.52 5.93 9.20
N ALA A 189 7.44 4.69 8.70
CA ALA A 189 8.46 4.11 7.83
C ALA A 189 8.68 4.88 6.53
N ALA A 190 7.60 5.36 5.88
CA ALA A 190 7.70 6.15 4.66
C ALA A 190 8.38 7.49 4.91
N LEU A 191 8.03 8.16 5.99
CA LEU A 191 8.62 9.45 6.35
C LEU A 191 10.07 9.31 6.80
N ASP A 192 10.44 8.24 7.51
CA ASP A 192 11.83 7.90 7.82
C ASP A 192 12.64 7.67 6.54
N TYR A 193 12.08 6.92 5.58
CA TYR A 193 12.72 6.67 4.30
C TYR A 193 12.91 7.97 3.51
N LEU A 194 11.86 8.79 3.37
CA LEU A 194 11.91 10.07 2.68
C LEU A 194 12.89 11.04 3.33
N THR A 195 12.97 11.07 4.65
CA THR A 195 13.96 11.87 5.40
C THR A 195 15.38 11.44 5.05
N ARG A 196 15.65 10.12 5.04
CA ARG A 196 16.97 9.59 4.65
C ARG A 196 17.30 9.93 3.20
N LEU A 197 16.33 9.80 2.29
CA LEU A 197 16.52 10.13 0.87
C LEU A 197 16.78 11.63 0.68
N ASN A 198 16.05 12.50 1.36
CA ASN A 198 16.27 13.93 1.30
C ASN A 198 17.69 14.29 1.77
N LYS A 199 18.15 13.68 2.86
CA LYS A 199 19.55 13.83 3.32
C LYS A 199 20.56 13.30 2.31
N LEU A 200 20.25 12.20 1.62
CA LEU A 200 21.13 11.60 0.61
C LEU A 200 21.29 12.49 -0.63
N PHE A 201 20.28 13.29 -0.97
CA PHE A 201 20.30 14.20 -2.11
C PHE A 201 20.37 15.68 -1.68
N ASP A 202 21.10 15.96 -0.59
CA ASP A 202 21.45 17.32 -0.14
C ASP A 202 20.25 18.26 0.03
N GLY A 203 19.11 17.73 0.47
CA GLY A 203 17.88 18.50 0.67
C GLY A 203 16.97 18.59 -0.55
N ASP A 204 17.32 17.99 -1.69
CA ASP A 204 16.48 17.97 -2.89
C ASP A 204 15.33 16.97 -2.76
N TRP A 205 14.13 17.49 -2.50
CA TRP A 205 12.91 16.70 -2.39
C TRP A 205 12.45 16.06 -3.71
N LEU A 206 12.76 16.65 -4.87
CA LEU A 206 12.37 16.08 -6.16
C LEU A 206 13.20 14.82 -6.44
N LEU A 207 14.51 14.88 -6.18
CA LEU A 207 15.38 13.71 -6.25
C LEU A 207 15.02 12.66 -5.18
N ALA A 208 14.67 13.08 -3.97
CA ALA A 208 14.21 12.16 -2.92
C ALA A 208 12.93 11.41 -3.35
N MET A 209 11.93 12.10 -3.89
CA MET A 209 10.71 11.46 -4.40
C MET A 209 10.99 10.55 -5.60
N ALA A 210 11.89 10.94 -6.50
CA ALA A 210 12.30 10.08 -7.62
C ALA A 210 12.98 8.79 -7.13
N ALA A 211 13.82 8.90 -6.10
CA ALA A 211 14.50 7.78 -5.48
C ALA A 211 13.56 6.91 -4.64
N TYR A 212 12.50 7.48 -4.07
CA TYR A 212 11.45 6.71 -3.41
C TYR A 212 10.80 5.72 -4.40
N ASN A 213 10.51 6.19 -5.63
CA ASN A 213 9.86 5.40 -6.66
C ASN A 213 10.77 4.35 -7.33
N CYS A 214 11.99 4.70 -7.77
CA CYS A 214 12.87 3.77 -8.48
C CYS A 214 14.11 3.29 -7.70
N GLY A 215 14.25 3.69 -6.45
CA GLY A 215 15.38 3.39 -5.57
C GLY A 215 16.53 4.38 -5.70
N GLU A 216 17.23 4.62 -4.57
CA GLU A 216 18.38 5.53 -4.49
C GLU A 216 19.50 5.21 -5.49
N GLY A 217 19.77 3.93 -5.74
CA GLY A 217 20.80 3.52 -6.70
C GLY A 217 20.44 3.85 -8.15
N CYS A 218 19.15 3.91 -8.49
CA CYS A 218 18.70 4.30 -9.82
C CYS A 218 19.00 5.79 -10.07
N VAL A 219 18.59 6.65 -9.13
CA VAL A 219 18.86 8.10 -9.18
C VAL A 219 20.34 8.38 -9.10
N GLY A 220 21.07 7.75 -8.17
CA GLY A 220 22.51 7.94 -8.01
C GLY A 220 23.33 7.55 -9.26
N ARG A 221 22.90 6.53 -10.02
CA ARG A 221 23.51 6.20 -11.32
C ARG A 221 23.20 7.25 -12.40
N ALA A 222 21.99 7.81 -12.41
CA ALA A 222 21.63 8.86 -13.34
C ALA A 222 22.42 10.14 -13.07
N ILE A 223 22.57 10.53 -11.80
CA ILE A 223 23.39 11.66 -11.36
C ILE A 223 24.84 11.47 -11.82
N LYS A 224 25.49 10.36 -11.46
CA LYS A 224 26.88 10.07 -11.85
C LYS A 224 27.10 10.11 -13.36
N ARG A 225 26.10 9.67 -14.14
CA ARG A 225 26.15 9.76 -15.60
C ARG A 225 26.16 11.22 -16.06
N ASN A 226 25.24 12.04 -15.57
CA ASN A 226 25.18 13.45 -15.95
C ASN A 226 26.43 14.21 -15.50
N GLU A 227 26.93 13.95 -14.29
CA GLU A 227 28.21 14.52 -13.79
C GLU A 227 29.38 14.20 -14.73
N SER A 228 29.50 12.94 -15.17
CA SER A 228 30.57 12.54 -16.10
C SER A 228 30.49 13.20 -17.48
N LEU A 229 29.31 13.71 -17.84
CA LEU A 229 29.05 14.42 -19.09
C LEU A 229 29.02 15.95 -18.92
N GLY A 230 29.24 16.46 -17.70
CA GLY A 230 29.12 17.89 -17.39
C GLY A 230 27.70 18.44 -17.55
N LEU A 231 26.67 17.58 -17.41
CA LEU A 231 25.26 17.94 -17.52
C LEU A 231 24.64 18.22 -16.15
N PRO A 232 23.55 19.01 -16.07
CA PRO A 232 22.84 19.25 -14.82
C PRO A 232 22.34 17.94 -14.17
N THR A 233 22.35 17.89 -12.84
CA THR A 233 22.03 16.69 -12.05
C THR A 233 20.69 16.79 -11.32
N ASP A 234 19.95 17.87 -11.51
CA ASP A 234 18.61 18.04 -10.97
C ASP A 234 17.60 17.09 -11.63
N TYR A 235 16.50 16.82 -10.93
CA TYR A 235 15.46 15.89 -11.36
C TYR A 235 15.01 16.10 -12.82
N TRP A 236 14.94 17.34 -13.29
CA TRP A 236 14.38 17.64 -14.61
C TRP A 236 15.32 17.22 -15.75
N ASN A 237 16.61 17.17 -15.48
CA ASN A 237 17.66 16.85 -16.45
C ASN A 237 18.17 15.39 -16.35
N LEU A 238 17.75 14.63 -15.34
CA LEU A 238 18.13 13.23 -15.20
C LEU A 238 17.33 12.30 -16.12
N GLN A 239 18.03 11.45 -16.87
CA GLN A 239 17.43 10.35 -17.60
C GLN A 239 17.08 9.18 -16.65
N LEU A 240 15.83 9.14 -16.21
CA LEU A 240 15.26 8.14 -15.30
C LEU A 240 14.28 7.20 -16.04
N PRO A 241 13.80 6.11 -15.42
CA PRO A 241 12.70 5.32 -15.97
C PRO A 241 11.47 6.20 -16.24
N ARG A 242 10.71 5.90 -17.31
CA ARG A 242 9.55 6.71 -17.72
C ARG A 242 8.51 6.89 -16.61
N GLU A 243 8.32 5.86 -15.79
CA GLU A 243 7.42 5.92 -14.64
C GLU A 243 7.90 6.99 -13.64
N THR A 244 9.17 6.96 -13.26
CA THR A 244 9.80 7.91 -12.33
C THR A 244 9.88 9.33 -12.90
N MET A 245 10.17 9.48 -14.19
CA MET A 245 10.14 10.79 -14.87
C MET A 245 8.76 11.44 -14.88
N ASN A 246 7.69 10.67 -14.67
CA ASN A 246 6.33 11.17 -14.54
C ASN A 246 5.84 11.19 -13.08
N TYR A 247 6.57 10.56 -12.16
CA TYR A 247 6.15 10.40 -10.77
C TYR A 247 6.07 11.74 -10.02
N VAL A 248 7.17 12.51 -10.02
CA VAL A 248 7.21 13.83 -9.40
C VAL A 248 6.24 14.82 -10.09
N PRO A 249 6.16 14.86 -11.44
CA PRO A 249 5.14 15.66 -12.11
C PRO A 249 3.69 15.34 -11.74
N LYS A 250 3.35 14.07 -11.46
CA LYS A 250 2.00 13.72 -10.98
C LYS A 250 1.71 14.39 -9.64
N LEU A 251 2.64 14.30 -8.71
CA LEU A 251 2.48 14.91 -7.40
C LEU A 251 2.37 16.43 -7.50
N LEU A 252 3.27 17.08 -8.27
CA LEU A 252 3.25 18.53 -8.47
C LEU A 252 1.97 18.99 -9.19
N ALA A 253 1.48 18.25 -10.18
CA ALA A 253 0.21 18.58 -10.85
C ALA A 253 -0.98 18.53 -9.88
N MET A 254 -1.01 17.53 -9.00
CA MET A 254 -2.03 17.44 -7.96
C MET A 254 -1.89 18.54 -6.92
N ALA A 255 -0.65 18.93 -6.55
CA ALA A 255 -0.40 20.05 -5.67
C ALA A 255 -0.88 21.38 -6.28
N GLN A 256 -0.61 21.64 -7.57
CA GLN A 256 -1.14 22.81 -8.29
C GLN A 256 -2.67 22.85 -8.28
N ILE A 257 -3.31 21.71 -8.55
CA ILE A 257 -4.76 21.57 -8.48
C ILE A 257 -5.30 21.89 -7.08
N ILE A 258 -4.67 21.36 -6.03
CA ILE A 258 -5.12 21.56 -4.65
C ILE A 258 -4.88 22.99 -4.17
N GLU A 259 -3.80 23.62 -4.66
CA GLU A 259 -3.46 25.01 -4.38
C GLU A 259 -4.50 25.98 -4.96
N SER A 260 -4.99 25.72 -6.17
CA SER A 260 -5.95 26.60 -6.88
C SER A 260 -7.06 25.80 -7.59
N PRO A 261 -7.95 25.12 -6.84
CA PRO A 261 -8.92 24.19 -7.44
C PRO A 261 -9.92 24.87 -8.38
N ALA A 262 -10.33 26.10 -8.08
CA ALA A 262 -11.22 26.89 -8.92
C ALA A 262 -10.62 27.19 -10.31
N SER A 263 -9.30 27.41 -10.41
CA SER A 263 -8.60 27.65 -11.68
C SER A 263 -8.61 26.44 -12.61
N TYR A 264 -8.92 25.26 -12.07
CA TYR A 264 -8.98 24.00 -12.81
C TYR A 264 -10.39 23.40 -12.84
N ASN A 265 -11.42 24.19 -12.53
CA ASN A 265 -12.82 23.77 -12.47
C ASN A 265 -13.04 22.53 -11.58
N MET A 266 -12.29 22.44 -10.49
CA MET A 266 -12.33 21.33 -9.54
C MET A 266 -12.94 21.80 -8.23
N ALA A 267 -13.79 20.97 -7.64
CA ALA A 267 -14.29 21.16 -6.28
C ALA A 267 -13.66 20.10 -5.37
N LEU A 268 -12.92 20.55 -4.36
CA LEU A 268 -12.39 19.65 -3.34
C LEU A 268 -13.49 19.38 -2.31
N PRO A 269 -13.72 18.12 -1.92
CA PRO A 269 -14.65 17.82 -0.84
C PRO A 269 -14.15 18.46 0.46
N ALA A 270 -15.07 18.96 1.27
CA ALA A 270 -14.75 19.49 2.59
C ALA A 270 -14.14 18.37 3.45
N LEU A 271 -12.98 18.64 4.03
CA LEU A 271 -12.29 17.76 4.97
C LEU A 271 -12.04 18.54 6.26
N GLU A 272 -12.57 18.02 7.36
CA GLU A 272 -12.31 18.54 8.70
C GLU A 272 -10.85 18.25 9.09
N ASP A 273 -10.19 19.24 9.72
CA ASP A 273 -8.86 19.07 10.29
C ASP A 273 -8.99 18.52 11.73
N ALA A 274 -9.42 17.25 11.82
CA ALA A 274 -9.56 16.55 13.08
C ALA A 274 -9.10 15.08 12.95
N PRO A 275 -8.56 14.47 14.01
CA PRO A 275 -8.19 13.06 13.99
C PRO A 275 -9.43 12.17 13.84
N TYR A 276 -9.34 11.19 12.94
CA TYR A 276 -10.43 10.23 12.76
C TYR A 276 -10.33 9.07 13.77
N PHE A 277 -9.11 8.61 14.05
CA PHE A 277 -8.84 7.44 14.89
C PHE A 277 -7.78 7.73 15.96
N VAL A 278 -7.72 6.86 16.97
CA VAL A 278 -6.63 6.76 17.94
C VAL A 278 -6.05 5.35 17.95
N GLU A 279 -4.81 5.20 18.41
CA GLU A 279 -4.17 3.91 18.66
C GLU A 279 -4.52 3.42 20.06
N ILE A 280 -5.03 2.18 20.15
CA ILE A 280 -5.30 1.49 21.42
C ILE A 280 -4.48 0.21 21.47
N THR A 281 -3.69 0.07 22.53
CA THR A 281 -2.85 -1.11 22.74
C THR A 281 -3.68 -2.30 23.22
N ILE A 282 -3.46 -3.43 22.58
CA ILE A 282 -4.08 -4.72 22.89
C ILE A 282 -2.98 -5.73 23.22
N ASP A 283 -2.96 -6.23 24.46
CA ASP A 283 -1.93 -7.16 24.94
C ASP A 283 -2.20 -8.62 24.59
N GLU A 284 -3.46 -8.94 24.33
CA GLU A 284 -3.93 -10.30 24.06
C GLU A 284 -4.56 -10.43 22.67
N GLN A 285 -4.87 -11.66 22.28
CA GLN A 285 -5.53 -11.91 21.01
C GLN A 285 -6.97 -11.36 21.01
N LEU A 286 -7.35 -10.68 19.93
CA LEU A 286 -8.67 -10.06 19.75
C LEU A 286 -9.15 -10.26 18.32
N ASP A 287 -10.37 -10.77 18.17
CA ASP A 287 -11.08 -10.84 16.89
C ASP A 287 -11.56 -9.44 16.48
N LEU A 288 -11.31 -9.04 15.23
CA LEU A 288 -11.69 -7.70 14.76
C LEU A 288 -13.20 -7.52 14.64
N HIS A 289 -13.98 -8.57 14.41
CA HIS A 289 -15.44 -8.50 14.52
C HIS A 289 -15.87 -8.22 15.96
N LYS A 290 -15.24 -8.89 16.92
CA LYS A 290 -15.48 -8.60 18.35
C LYS A 290 -15.08 -7.16 18.68
N ALA A 291 -13.96 -6.68 18.14
CA ALA A 291 -13.54 -5.30 18.33
C ALA A 291 -14.57 -4.29 17.79
N ALA A 292 -15.17 -4.58 16.62
CA ALA A 292 -16.25 -3.78 16.05
C ALA A 292 -17.49 -3.76 16.94
N GLU A 293 -17.90 -4.90 17.50
CA GLU A 293 -19.00 -4.98 18.47
C GLU A 293 -18.74 -4.12 19.71
N LEU A 294 -17.54 -4.24 20.30
CA LEU A 294 -17.14 -3.47 21.49
C LEU A 294 -17.15 -1.96 21.22
N ALA A 295 -16.68 -1.55 20.04
CA ALA A 295 -16.68 -0.16 19.58
C ALA A 295 -18.05 0.32 19.04
N SER A 296 -19.05 -0.58 18.89
CA SER A 296 -20.34 -0.30 18.26
C SER A 296 -20.23 0.33 16.86
N ILE A 297 -19.31 -0.17 16.05
CA ILE A 297 -19.13 0.21 14.64
C ILE A 297 -19.25 -1.02 13.73
N SER A 298 -19.27 -0.80 12.41
CA SER A 298 -19.28 -1.91 11.46
C SER A 298 -17.94 -2.64 11.43
N THR A 299 -17.98 -3.93 11.09
CA THR A 299 -16.75 -4.71 10.89
C THR A 299 -15.95 -4.17 9.69
N GLU A 300 -16.63 -3.64 8.67
CA GLU A 300 -15.97 -2.99 7.54
C GLU A 300 -15.15 -1.78 7.98
N GLU A 301 -15.67 -0.96 8.90
CA GLU A 301 -14.97 0.22 9.41
C GLU A 301 -13.71 -0.18 10.18
N ILE A 302 -13.81 -1.12 11.14
CA ILE A 302 -12.63 -1.56 11.90
C ILE A 302 -11.57 -2.22 11.00
N LEU A 303 -11.99 -3.00 10.00
CA LEU A 303 -11.06 -3.64 9.06
C LEU A 303 -10.42 -2.62 8.13
N SER A 304 -11.14 -1.56 7.77
CA SER A 304 -10.58 -0.48 6.94
C SER A 304 -9.48 0.29 7.68
N LEU A 305 -9.67 0.55 8.98
CA LEU A 305 -8.69 1.17 9.86
C LEU A 305 -7.52 0.23 10.18
N ASN A 306 -7.78 -1.08 10.25
CA ASN A 306 -6.78 -2.08 10.65
C ASN A 306 -6.45 -3.14 9.58
N PRO A 307 -6.06 -2.73 8.35
CA PRO A 307 -5.90 -3.63 7.21
C PRO A 307 -4.63 -4.49 7.27
N ALA A 308 -3.75 -4.23 8.24
CA ALA A 308 -2.55 -5.01 8.48
C ALA A 308 -2.85 -6.41 9.02
N PHE A 309 -3.96 -6.62 9.74
CA PHE A 309 -4.32 -7.93 10.30
C PHE A 309 -5.00 -8.82 9.25
N LYS A 310 -4.22 -9.72 8.67
CA LYS A 310 -4.62 -10.55 7.52
C LYS A 310 -5.70 -11.58 7.83
N GLN A 311 -5.81 -11.99 9.08
CA GLN A 311 -6.72 -13.05 9.52
C GLN A 311 -8.00 -12.49 10.18
N ARG A 312 -8.19 -11.17 10.17
CA ARG A 312 -9.26 -10.49 10.93
C ARG A 312 -9.24 -10.77 12.44
N VAL A 313 -8.07 -11.14 12.94
CA VAL A 313 -7.76 -11.35 14.35
C VAL A 313 -6.31 -10.92 14.55
N THR A 314 -5.99 -10.35 15.71
CA THR A 314 -4.60 -10.10 16.09
C THR A 314 -3.84 -11.43 16.27
N ALA A 315 -2.51 -11.40 16.34
CA ALA A 315 -1.77 -12.63 16.64
C ALA A 315 -1.86 -12.97 18.14
N PRO A 316 -1.55 -14.22 18.55
CA PRO A 316 -1.74 -14.65 19.94
C PRO A 316 -0.91 -13.90 20.97
N GLN A 317 0.32 -13.47 20.64
CA GLN A 317 1.23 -12.82 21.58
C GLN A 317 1.40 -11.33 21.26
N GLY A 318 0.86 -10.44 22.09
CA GLY A 318 0.97 -8.98 21.93
C GLY A 318 2.28 -8.37 22.45
N PRO A 319 2.36 -7.03 22.50
CA PRO A 319 1.28 -6.07 22.26
C PRO A 319 1.03 -5.75 20.77
N TYR A 320 -0.18 -5.31 20.45
CA TYR A 320 -0.58 -4.79 19.13
C TYR A 320 -1.24 -3.42 19.26
N GLN A 321 -1.09 -2.56 18.27
CA GLN A 321 -1.88 -1.34 18.17
C GLN A 321 -3.10 -1.58 17.29
N LEU A 322 -4.26 -1.17 17.77
CA LEU A 322 -5.52 -1.19 17.04
C LEU A 322 -6.03 0.24 16.87
N LEU A 323 -6.33 0.61 15.63
CA LEU A 323 -6.92 1.90 15.28
C LEU A 323 -8.43 1.84 15.49
N VAL A 324 -8.96 2.72 16.34
CA VAL A 324 -10.39 2.84 16.63
C VAL A 324 -10.82 4.29 16.45
N PRO A 325 -12.02 4.58 15.92
CA PRO A 325 -12.48 5.96 15.80
C PRO A 325 -12.42 6.72 17.12
N VAL A 326 -12.00 7.99 17.09
CA VAL A 326 -11.90 8.86 18.29
C VAL A 326 -13.24 8.87 19.05
N ALA A 327 -14.35 8.92 18.31
CA ALA A 327 -15.71 8.97 18.88
C ALA A 327 -16.10 7.73 19.69
N THR A 328 -15.50 6.57 19.44
CA THR A 328 -15.85 5.30 20.10
C THR A 328 -14.72 4.71 20.95
N ALA A 329 -13.58 5.40 21.03
CA ALA A 329 -12.38 4.94 21.72
C ALA A 329 -12.61 4.64 23.20
N GLU A 330 -13.23 5.56 23.95
CA GLU A 330 -13.50 5.40 25.39
C GLU A 330 -14.44 4.20 25.66
N GLN A 331 -15.49 4.08 24.85
CA GLN A 331 -16.42 2.95 24.92
C GLN A 331 -15.69 1.63 24.65
N PHE A 332 -14.90 1.58 23.57
CA PHE A 332 -14.14 0.40 23.20
C PHE A 332 -13.17 -0.02 24.31
N SER A 333 -12.39 0.91 24.85
CA SER A 333 -11.44 0.64 25.95
C SER A 333 -12.14 0.10 27.19
N THR A 334 -13.27 0.69 27.57
CA THR A 334 -14.07 0.25 28.72
C THR A 334 -14.63 -1.15 28.50
N ALA A 335 -15.22 -1.40 27.33
CA ALA A 335 -15.81 -2.70 26.99
C ALA A 335 -14.75 -3.81 26.88
N LEU A 336 -13.58 -3.49 26.31
CA LEU A 336 -12.45 -4.42 26.21
C LEU A 336 -11.89 -4.82 27.59
N ALA A 337 -11.81 -3.85 28.52
CA ALA A 337 -11.34 -4.11 29.88
C ALA A 337 -12.28 -5.05 30.65
N LEU A 338 -13.58 -5.00 30.38
CA LEU A 338 -14.59 -5.87 30.98
C LEU A 338 -14.72 -7.23 30.31
N LEU A 339 -14.26 -7.37 29.05
CA LEU A 339 -14.38 -8.60 28.27
C LEU A 339 -13.33 -9.65 28.71
N PRO A 340 -13.74 -10.83 29.23
CA PRO A 340 -12.81 -11.89 29.60
C PRO A 340 -12.00 -12.39 28.40
N ALA A 341 -10.72 -12.74 28.62
CA ALA A 341 -9.80 -13.19 27.58
C ALA A 341 -10.37 -14.33 26.70
N GLY A 342 -11.07 -15.30 27.32
CA GLY A 342 -11.67 -16.44 26.61
C GLY A 342 -12.82 -16.08 25.66
N GLU A 343 -13.37 -14.87 25.76
CA GLU A 343 -14.47 -14.37 24.90
C GLU A 343 -13.98 -13.42 23.80
N ARG A 344 -12.69 -13.07 23.79
CA ARG A 344 -12.09 -12.12 22.83
C ARG A 344 -11.90 -12.71 21.43
N VAL A 345 -11.85 -14.03 21.31
CA VAL A 345 -11.63 -14.74 20.04
C VAL A 345 -12.57 -15.93 19.90
N SER A 346 -13.19 -16.07 18.73
CA SER A 346 -13.99 -17.24 18.38
C SER A 346 -13.14 -18.28 17.63
N TYR A 347 -12.61 -19.26 18.37
CA TYR A 347 -11.89 -20.38 17.75
C TYR A 347 -12.83 -21.52 17.34
N GLN A 348 -12.55 -22.12 16.20
CA GLN A 348 -13.10 -23.44 15.87
C GLN A 348 -12.31 -24.50 16.63
N ARG A 349 -12.99 -25.31 17.46
CA ARG A 349 -12.38 -26.43 18.18
C ARG A 349 -12.26 -27.66 17.28
N TYR A 350 -11.11 -28.31 17.28
CA TYR A 350 -10.86 -29.56 16.58
C TYR A 350 -10.28 -30.62 17.50
N ASN A 351 -10.92 -31.79 17.59
CA ASN A 351 -10.39 -32.91 18.37
C ASN A 351 -9.54 -33.80 17.49
N VAL A 352 -8.26 -33.93 17.86
CA VAL A 352 -7.26 -34.73 17.15
C VAL A 352 -7.66 -36.21 17.14
N ARG A 353 -7.69 -36.80 15.95
CA ARG A 353 -8.06 -38.19 15.69
C ARG A 353 -6.81 -39.04 15.42
N SER A 354 -6.97 -40.36 15.52
CA SER A 354 -5.90 -41.29 15.16
C SER A 354 -5.46 -41.07 13.71
N GLY A 355 -4.14 -40.93 13.49
CA GLY A 355 -3.54 -40.69 12.18
C GLY A 355 -3.43 -39.22 11.77
N ASP A 356 -3.97 -38.28 12.57
CA ASP A 356 -3.81 -36.86 12.29
C ASP A 356 -2.36 -36.40 12.47
N THR A 357 -1.96 -35.43 11.64
CA THR A 357 -0.73 -34.66 11.82
C THR A 357 -1.03 -33.18 11.74
N LEU A 358 -0.27 -32.33 12.43
CA LEU A 358 -0.45 -30.87 12.37
C LEU A 358 -0.45 -30.35 10.92
N SER A 359 0.41 -30.89 10.06
CA SER A 359 0.49 -30.51 8.65
C SER A 359 -0.78 -30.85 7.85
N GLN A 360 -1.41 -31.99 8.14
CA GLN A 360 -2.68 -32.38 7.50
C GLN A 360 -3.84 -31.52 8.01
N ILE A 361 -3.90 -31.27 9.32
CA ILE A 361 -4.92 -30.39 9.92
C ILE A 361 -4.76 -28.97 9.36
N ALA A 362 -3.56 -28.40 9.40
CA ALA A 362 -3.28 -27.07 8.88
C ALA A 362 -3.71 -26.93 7.40
N ARG A 363 -3.38 -27.91 6.57
CA ARG A 363 -3.80 -27.94 5.16
C ARG A 363 -5.31 -28.04 4.99
N ARG A 364 -5.97 -28.91 5.78
CA ARG A 364 -7.43 -29.11 5.73
C ARG A 364 -8.19 -27.83 6.10
N TYR A 365 -7.70 -27.12 7.11
CA TYR A 365 -8.32 -25.90 7.62
C TYR A 365 -7.72 -24.62 7.02
N GLN A 366 -6.86 -24.74 6.00
CA GLN A 366 -6.25 -23.62 5.28
C GLN A 366 -5.53 -22.60 6.19
N VAL A 367 -4.89 -23.09 7.25
CA VAL A 367 -4.02 -22.31 8.15
C VAL A 367 -2.56 -22.73 7.95
N THR A 368 -1.61 -21.86 8.30
CA THR A 368 -0.20 -22.24 8.27
C THR A 368 0.17 -23.11 9.48
N LEU A 369 1.18 -23.96 9.34
CA LEU A 369 1.68 -24.78 10.44
C LEU A 369 2.19 -23.91 11.60
N GLY A 370 2.84 -22.77 11.30
CA GLY A 370 3.29 -21.80 12.30
C GLY A 370 2.11 -21.22 13.08
N ALA A 371 1.10 -20.70 12.39
CA ALA A 371 -0.09 -20.14 13.02
C ALA A 371 -0.86 -21.16 13.88
N LEU A 372 -1.02 -22.39 13.39
CA LEU A 372 -1.67 -23.46 14.14
C LEU A 372 -0.91 -23.78 15.44
N ARG A 373 0.43 -23.78 15.37
CA ARG A 373 1.28 -24.00 16.55
C ARG A 373 1.22 -22.83 17.52
N GLU A 374 1.31 -21.60 17.03
CA GLU A 374 1.27 -20.38 17.83
C GLU A 374 -0.03 -20.26 18.63
N VAL A 375 -1.18 -20.49 17.99
CA VAL A 375 -2.50 -20.43 18.64
C VAL A 375 -2.66 -21.51 19.73
N ASN A 376 -2.03 -22.67 19.55
CA ASN A 376 -2.15 -23.80 20.46
C ASN A 376 -0.99 -23.94 21.44
N ASN A 377 -0.04 -23.01 21.42
CA ASN A 377 1.21 -23.07 22.18
C ASN A 377 1.94 -24.41 22.02
N ILE A 378 2.08 -24.90 20.76
CA ILE A 378 2.72 -26.19 20.45
C ILE A 378 4.14 -25.99 19.93
N ASP A 379 5.10 -26.46 20.72
CA ASP A 379 6.49 -26.59 20.32
C ASP A 379 6.70 -27.88 19.50
N GLY A 380 7.12 -27.73 18.24
CA GLY A 380 7.37 -28.83 17.32
C GLY A 380 6.13 -29.35 16.57
N HIS A 381 5.98 -30.67 16.48
CA HIS A 381 4.98 -31.34 15.64
C HIS A 381 4.10 -32.35 16.35
N THR A 382 4.33 -32.56 17.64
CA THR A 382 3.68 -33.62 18.41
C THR A 382 2.30 -33.20 18.84
N ILE A 383 1.29 -34.00 18.49
CA ILE A 383 -0.08 -33.88 18.95
C ILE A 383 -0.57 -35.23 19.48
N ARG A 384 -1.46 -35.20 20.47
CA ARG A 384 -2.01 -36.41 21.10
C ARG A 384 -3.43 -36.65 20.61
N ILE A 385 -3.79 -37.93 20.42
CA ILE A 385 -5.17 -38.31 20.11
C ILE A 385 -6.08 -37.82 21.24
N GLY A 386 -7.21 -37.19 20.89
CA GLY A 386 -8.14 -36.58 21.83
C GLY A 386 -7.76 -35.16 22.29
N GLN A 387 -6.57 -34.66 21.93
CA GLN A 387 -6.21 -33.26 22.18
C GLN A 387 -7.15 -32.32 21.41
N THR A 388 -7.67 -31.29 22.06
CA THR A 388 -8.44 -30.23 21.39
C THR A 388 -7.49 -29.14 20.91
N LEU A 389 -7.50 -28.86 19.61
CA LEU A 389 -6.82 -27.75 18.98
C LEU A 389 -7.80 -26.61 18.72
N MET A 390 -7.35 -25.38 18.99
CA MET A 390 -7.99 -24.13 18.62
C MET A 390 -7.54 -23.74 17.22
N LEU A 391 -8.49 -23.61 16.31
CA LEU A 391 -8.26 -23.19 14.93
C LEU A 391 -8.79 -21.76 14.78
N PRO A 392 -7.97 -20.80 14.33
CA PRO A 392 -8.48 -19.46 14.02
C PRO A 392 -9.49 -19.56 12.88
N HIS A 393 -10.59 -18.80 12.94
CA HIS A 393 -11.47 -18.64 11.80
C HIS A 393 -10.68 -17.96 10.67
N SER A 394 -10.42 -18.69 9.58
CA SER A 394 -9.91 -18.06 8.36
C SER A 394 -11.05 -17.27 7.75
N ALA A 395 -11.12 -15.98 8.04
CA ALA A 395 -12.16 -15.08 7.54
C ALA A 395 -11.99 -14.72 6.04
N GLY A 396 -11.68 -15.74 5.23
CA GLY A 396 -11.69 -15.72 3.77
C GLY A 396 -12.70 -16.70 3.14
N GLY A 397 -13.37 -17.53 3.95
CA GLY A 397 -14.54 -18.29 3.53
C GLY A 397 -15.80 -17.61 4.02
N ALA A 398 -16.81 -17.47 3.15
CA ALA A 398 -18.18 -17.16 3.57
C ALA A 398 -18.58 -18.04 4.78
N PRO A 399 -19.50 -17.57 5.66
CA PRO A 399 -20.01 -18.42 6.74
C PRO A 399 -20.49 -19.72 6.11
N GLY A 400 -19.82 -20.82 6.44
CA GLY A 400 -20.33 -22.15 6.12
C GLY A 400 -21.71 -22.23 6.77
N PRO A 401 -22.76 -22.63 6.02
CA PRO A 401 -24.05 -22.81 6.62
C PRO A 401 -23.91 -23.76 7.81
N ALA A 402 -24.51 -23.36 8.92
CA ALA A 402 -24.64 -24.16 10.13
C ALA A 402 -24.98 -25.61 9.78
N ALA A 403 -24.39 -26.53 10.54
CA ALA A 403 -24.60 -27.97 10.55
C ALA A 403 -25.80 -28.47 9.70
N VAL A 404 -25.50 -29.01 8.52
CA VAL A 404 -26.44 -29.89 7.82
C VAL A 404 -25.73 -31.25 7.68
N GLU A 405 -26.31 -32.24 8.35
CA GLU A 405 -25.94 -33.65 8.23
C GLU A 405 -25.85 -34.04 6.74
N THR A 406 -24.67 -34.46 6.30
CA THR A 406 -24.45 -34.84 4.91
C THR A 406 -24.85 -36.31 4.71
N LEU A 407 -25.97 -36.54 4.03
CA LEU A 407 -26.30 -37.86 3.48
C LEU A 407 -25.29 -38.21 2.38
N THR A 408 -24.56 -39.31 2.58
CA THR A 408 -23.51 -39.81 1.67
C THR A 408 -24.12 -40.46 0.41
N ALA A 409 -23.71 -40.02 -0.78
CA ALA A 409 -23.92 -40.78 -2.03
C ALA A 409 -22.77 -41.79 -2.21
N ALA A 410 -23.11 -43.03 -2.58
CA ALA A 410 -22.17 -44.16 -2.60
C ALA A 410 -21.23 -44.16 -3.81
N ASP A 411 -19.98 -44.57 -3.58
CA ASP A 411 -18.95 -44.78 -4.60
C ASP A 411 -19.34 -45.90 -5.60
N PHE A 412 -18.95 -45.79 -6.87
CA PHE A 412 -19.14 -46.82 -7.90
C PHE A 412 -17.83 -47.18 -8.62
N THR A 413 -17.70 -48.43 -9.08
CA THR A 413 -16.45 -48.93 -9.70
C THR A 413 -16.49 -48.83 -11.24
N TYR A 414 -15.45 -48.25 -11.85
CA TYR A 414 -15.22 -48.13 -13.29
C TYR A 414 -14.05 -49.01 -13.74
N GLN A 415 -14.19 -49.72 -14.86
CA GLN A 415 -13.12 -50.55 -15.44
C GLN A 415 -12.49 -49.85 -16.65
N VAL A 416 -11.17 -49.66 -16.61
CA VAL A 416 -10.37 -48.96 -17.64
C VAL A 416 -10.46 -49.70 -18.98
N LYS A 417 -10.87 -49.00 -20.05
CA LYS A 417 -11.01 -49.55 -21.42
C LYS A 417 -9.78 -49.22 -22.29
N PRO A 418 -9.55 -49.93 -23.41
CA PRO A 418 -8.50 -49.57 -24.36
C PRO A 418 -8.64 -48.10 -24.83
N GLY A 419 -7.59 -47.30 -24.65
CA GLY A 419 -7.59 -45.87 -24.99
C GLY A 419 -7.97 -44.92 -23.85
N ASP A 420 -8.37 -45.42 -22.67
CA ASP A 420 -8.61 -44.56 -21.51
C ASP A 420 -7.29 -44.09 -20.86
N ASN A 421 -7.30 -42.88 -20.32
CA ASN A 421 -6.28 -42.36 -19.41
C ASN A 421 -6.96 -41.60 -18.26
N LEU A 422 -6.21 -41.29 -17.19
CA LEU A 422 -6.78 -40.64 -16.00
C LEU A 422 -7.54 -39.34 -16.32
N TRP A 423 -7.09 -38.59 -17.34
CA TRP A 423 -7.74 -37.35 -17.75
C TRP A 423 -9.07 -37.61 -18.45
N THR A 424 -9.14 -38.58 -19.37
CA THR A 424 -10.39 -38.91 -20.06
C THR A 424 -11.44 -39.50 -19.12
N ILE A 425 -11.02 -40.33 -18.16
CA ILE A 425 -11.91 -40.91 -17.14
C ILE A 425 -12.39 -39.81 -16.18
N ALA A 426 -11.48 -39.01 -15.61
CA ALA A 426 -11.84 -37.96 -14.67
C ALA A 426 -12.80 -36.94 -15.31
N LYS A 427 -12.50 -36.48 -16.54
CA LYS A 427 -13.36 -35.57 -17.29
C LYS A 427 -14.74 -36.16 -17.58
N ARG A 428 -14.83 -37.43 -17.98
CA ARG A 428 -16.10 -38.11 -18.28
C ARG A 428 -17.01 -38.21 -17.06
N HIS A 429 -16.42 -38.26 -15.87
CA HIS A 429 -17.13 -38.44 -14.60
C HIS A 429 -17.15 -37.17 -13.73
N GLY A 430 -16.78 -36.00 -14.28
CA GLY A 430 -16.84 -34.73 -13.54
C GLY A 430 -15.87 -34.65 -12.35
N LEU A 431 -14.80 -35.44 -12.37
CA LEU A 431 -13.75 -35.49 -11.35
C LEU A 431 -12.50 -34.75 -11.82
N SER A 432 -11.69 -34.28 -10.88
CA SER A 432 -10.32 -33.88 -11.20
C SER A 432 -9.41 -35.11 -11.25
N VAL A 433 -8.35 -35.05 -12.07
CA VAL A 433 -7.33 -36.12 -12.13
C VAL A 433 -6.70 -36.35 -10.75
N SER A 434 -6.50 -35.28 -9.96
CA SER A 434 -5.99 -35.38 -8.60
C SER A 434 -6.96 -36.09 -7.66
N ALA A 435 -8.26 -35.77 -7.71
CA ALA A 435 -9.28 -36.44 -6.90
C ALA A 435 -9.40 -37.92 -7.27
N LEU A 436 -9.39 -38.24 -8.57
CA LEU A 436 -9.43 -39.63 -9.05
C LEU A 436 -8.21 -40.44 -8.58
N ARG A 437 -7.01 -39.85 -8.66
CA ARG A 437 -5.76 -40.49 -8.18
C ARG A 437 -5.74 -40.67 -6.68
N GLN A 438 -6.19 -39.66 -5.94
CA GLN A 438 -6.22 -39.69 -4.49
C GLN A 438 -7.21 -40.72 -3.97
N HIS A 439 -8.39 -40.82 -4.60
CA HIS A 439 -9.41 -41.80 -4.22
C HIS A 439 -9.00 -43.25 -4.53
N ASN A 440 -8.13 -43.46 -5.53
CA ASN A 440 -7.61 -44.78 -5.91
C ASN A 440 -6.17 -45.05 -5.49
N SER A 441 -5.57 -44.18 -4.66
CA SER A 441 -4.17 -44.25 -4.21
C SER A 441 -3.14 -44.47 -5.35
N LEU A 442 -3.34 -43.81 -6.51
CA LEU A 442 -2.49 -44.01 -7.69
C LEU A 442 -1.22 -43.14 -7.64
N SER A 443 -0.06 -43.81 -7.56
CA SER A 443 1.26 -43.17 -7.46
C SER A 443 1.75 -42.53 -8.76
N GLY A 444 1.18 -42.88 -9.92
CA GLY A 444 1.58 -42.36 -11.24
C GLY A 444 0.42 -42.23 -12.24
N PRO A 445 0.68 -41.74 -13.47
CA PRO A 445 -0.35 -41.48 -14.48
C PRO A 445 -0.79 -42.71 -15.29
N ASN A 446 -0.05 -43.83 -15.17
CA ASN A 446 -0.25 -45.02 -15.98
C ASN A 446 -1.44 -45.84 -15.48
N LEU A 447 -2.30 -46.26 -16.41
CA LEU A 447 -3.42 -47.16 -16.16
C LEU A 447 -3.29 -48.39 -17.05
N SER A 448 -3.59 -49.56 -16.49
CA SER A 448 -3.64 -50.81 -17.26
C SER A 448 -5.06 -51.06 -17.77
N VAL A 449 -5.20 -51.47 -19.03
CA VAL A 449 -6.50 -51.89 -19.57
C VAL A 449 -7.06 -53.02 -18.71
N GLY A 450 -8.30 -52.88 -18.25
CA GLY A 450 -8.97 -53.80 -17.34
C GLY A 450 -8.83 -53.46 -15.84
N GLN A 451 -8.01 -52.48 -15.47
CA GLN A 451 -7.88 -52.00 -14.08
C GLN A 451 -9.20 -51.43 -13.56
N LYS A 452 -9.58 -51.78 -12.34
CA LYS A 452 -10.78 -51.25 -11.66
C LYS A 452 -10.42 -50.02 -10.84
N LEU A 453 -11.12 -48.91 -11.08
CA LEU A 453 -11.03 -47.66 -10.34
C LEU A 453 -12.34 -47.42 -9.60
N VAL A 454 -12.28 -47.07 -8.32
CA VAL A 454 -13.43 -46.60 -7.54
C VAL A 454 -13.62 -45.11 -7.82
N LEU A 455 -14.82 -44.70 -8.20
CA LEU A 455 -15.18 -43.32 -8.48
C LEU A 455 -16.19 -42.88 -7.42
N PRO A 456 -16.00 -41.73 -6.75
CA PRO A 456 -16.98 -41.26 -5.80
C PRO A 456 -18.29 -40.90 -6.51
N GLY A 457 -19.41 -41.41 -5.99
CA GLY A 457 -20.73 -41.11 -6.52
C GLY A 457 -21.12 -39.68 -6.20
N GLN A 458 -21.32 -38.85 -7.22
CA GLN A 458 -21.83 -37.49 -7.01
C GLN A 458 -23.36 -37.52 -6.90
N ALA A 459 -23.90 -37.09 -5.76
CA ALA A 459 -25.20 -36.44 -5.75
C ALA A 459 -25.11 -35.24 -6.70
N GLY A 460 -26.05 -35.14 -7.64
CA GLY A 460 -25.99 -34.20 -8.75
C GLY A 460 -25.50 -32.83 -8.31
N SER A 461 -24.45 -32.36 -8.97
CA SER A 461 -24.15 -30.93 -9.02
C SER A 461 -25.38 -30.26 -9.62
N SER A 462 -26.29 -29.85 -8.76
CA SER A 462 -27.28 -28.85 -9.07
C SER A 462 -26.47 -27.61 -9.39
N SER A 463 -26.30 -27.41 -10.69
CA SER A 463 -26.30 -26.11 -11.33
C SER A 463 -27.13 -25.14 -10.48
N SER A 464 -26.46 -24.33 -9.68
CA SER A 464 -27.07 -23.08 -9.23
C SER A 464 -27.25 -22.27 -10.50
N SER A 465 -28.51 -22.15 -10.87
CA SER A 465 -29.02 -21.32 -11.93
C SER A 465 -28.44 -19.92 -11.81
N SER A 466 -27.39 -19.65 -12.58
CA SER A 466 -27.17 -18.30 -13.09
C SER A 466 -28.44 -17.93 -13.83
N SER A 467 -29.19 -17.00 -13.27
CA SER A 467 -30.24 -16.27 -13.97
C SER A 467 -29.75 -15.97 -15.39
N SER A 468 -30.52 -16.40 -16.37
CA SER A 468 -30.30 -16.13 -17.78
C SER A 468 -30.32 -14.62 -18.03
N THR A 469 -29.18 -13.98 -17.90
CA THR A 469 -28.90 -12.72 -18.59
C THR A 469 -28.04 -13.11 -19.78
N GLN A 470 -28.65 -13.15 -20.98
CA GLN A 470 -27.91 -13.41 -22.21
C GLN A 470 -26.83 -12.34 -22.39
N GLY A 471 -25.58 -12.69 -22.09
CA GLY A 471 -24.44 -11.85 -22.40
C GLY A 471 -24.36 -11.60 -23.90
N ARG A 472 -24.22 -10.33 -24.29
CA ARG A 472 -24.12 -9.93 -25.70
C ARG A 472 -22.87 -10.53 -26.31
N LYS A 473 -23.02 -11.24 -27.44
CA LYS A 473 -21.91 -11.77 -28.22
C LYS A 473 -21.19 -10.62 -28.93
N LEU A 474 -19.93 -10.36 -28.57
CA LEU A 474 -19.06 -9.34 -29.14
C LEU A 474 -17.88 -10.01 -29.86
N THR A 475 -17.59 -9.61 -31.09
CA THR A 475 -16.39 -10.06 -31.81
C THR A 475 -15.26 -9.05 -31.62
N TYR A 476 -14.14 -9.48 -31.05
CA TYR A 476 -12.93 -8.69 -30.82
C TYR A 476 -11.81 -9.10 -31.79
N ILE A 477 -11.12 -8.13 -32.39
CA ILE A 477 -9.94 -8.39 -33.23
C ILE A 477 -8.69 -8.13 -32.38
N VAL A 478 -7.87 -9.16 -32.19
CA VAL A 478 -6.63 -9.11 -31.41
C VAL A 478 -5.68 -8.08 -32.03
N LYS A 479 -5.22 -7.12 -31.23
CA LYS A 479 -4.24 -6.10 -31.67
C LYS A 479 -2.82 -6.52 -31.32
N ALA A 480 -1.83 -5.94 -32.00
CA ALA A 480 -0.43 -6.15 -31.66
C ALA A 480 -0.17 -5.74 -30.19
N GLY A 481 0.33 -6.68 -29.38
CA GLY A 481 0.56 -6.50 -27.95
C GLY A 481 -0.57 -6.97 -27.02
N ASP A 482 -1.69 -7.46 -27.56
CA ASP A 482 -2.74 -8.06 -26.73
C ASP A 482 -2.34 -9.45 -26.20
N SER A 483 -2.81 -9.76 -24.99
CA SER A 483 -2.77 -11.09 -24.39
C SER A 483 -4.18 -11.51 -23.97
N LEU A 484 -4.42 -12.81 -23.77
CA LEU A 484 -5.71 -13.28 -23.22
C LEU A 484 -6.02 -12.61 -21.89
N TYR A 485 -5.00 -12.31 -21.09
CA TYR A 485 -5.14 -11.58 -19.83
C TYR A 485 -5.60 -10.13 -20.04
N SER A 486 -4.98 -9.38 -20.96
CA SER A 486 -5.38 -7.99 -21.24
C SER A 486 -6.79 -7.89 -21.83
N ILE A 487 -7.18 -8.86 -22.68
CA ILE A 487 -8.52 -8.95 -23.27
C ILE A 487 -9.55 -9.35 -22.20
N ALA A 488 -9.29 -10.38 -21.41
CA ALA A 488 -10.13 -10.83 -20.29
C ALA A 488 -10.42 -9.70 -19.30
N ARG A 489 -9.38 -8.97 -18.89
CA ARG A 489 -9.51 -7.85 -17.96
C ARG A 489 -10.30 -6.69 -18.56
N ARG A 490 -10.09 -6.37 -19.85
CA ARG A 490 -10.80 -5.28 -20.53
C ARG A 490 -12.29 -5.52 -20.62
N TYR A 491 -12.69 -6.77 -20.90
CA TYR A 491 -14.08 -7.14 -21.13
C TYR A 491 -14.75 -7.79 -19.91
N ASN A 492 -14.05 -7.82 -18.76
CA ASN A 492 -14.49 -8.46 -17.52
C ASN A 492 -14.97 -9.91 -17.73
N VAL A 493 -14.25 -10.67 -18.55
CA VAL A 493 -14.53 -12.08 -18.86
C VAL A 493 -13.39 -12.93 -18.33
N GLN A 494 -13.67 -14.10 -17.75
CA GLN A 494 -12.62 -15.03 -17.35
C GLN A 494 -11.84 -15.57 -18.56
N ILE A 495 -10.52 -15.70 -18.42
CA ILE A 495 -9.61 -16.18 -19.47
C ILE A 495 -10.03 -17.57 -19.99
N ASN A 496 -10.47 -18.45 -19.09
CA ASN A 496 -10.91 -19.80 -19.46
C ASN A 496 -12.15 -19.77 -20.37
N ASN A 497 -13.10 -18.86 -20.13
CA ASN A 497 -14.29 -18.71 -20.97
C ASN A 497 -13.91 -18.24 -22.39
N ILE A 498 -12.96 -17.29 -22.52
CA ILE A 498 -12.47 -16.83 -23.82
C ILE A 498 -11.81 -17.98 -24.60
N LYS A 499 -11.02 -18.82 -23.91
CA LYS A 499 -10.39 -20.00 -24.52
C LYS A 499 -11.42 -21.02 -24.98
N GLU A 500 -12.44 -21.28 -24.18
CA GLU A 500 -13.51 -22.24 -24.49
C GLU A 500 -14.37 -21.79 -25.67
N TRP A 501 -14.82 -20.52 -25.70
CA TRP A 501 -15.67 -20.02 -26.77
C TRP A 501 -14.99 -19.96 -28.14
N ASN A 502 -13.65 -19.87 -28.14
CA ASN A 502 -12.85 -19.66 -29.35
C ASN A 502 -11.90 -20.83 -29.66
N GLN A 503 -11.93 -21.91 -28.88
CA GLN A 503 -11.10 -23.11 -29.06
C GLN A 503 -9.61 -22.78 -29.25
N LEU A 504 -9.06 -21.88 -28.43
CA LEU A 504 -7.74 -21.28 -28.65
C LEU A 504 -6.58 -22.18 -28.21
N GLY A 505 -5.52 -22.16 -29.01
CA GLY A 505 -4.20 -22.70 -28.65
C GLY A 505 -3.41 -21.79 -27.70
N PRO A 506 -2.12 -22.10 -27.43
CA PRO A 506 -1.31 -21.39 -26.44
C PRO A 506 -0.88 -19.97 -26.84
N VAL A 507 -0.99 -19.59 -28.12
CA VAL A 507 -0.52 -18.31 -28.66
C VAL A 507 -1.67 -17.57 -29.36
N LEU A 508 -1.73 -16.25 -29.15
CA LEU A 508 -2.64 -15.34 -29.87
C LEU A 508 -1.88 -14.61 -30.98
N HIS A 509 -2.52 -14.44 -32.14
CA HIS A 509 -1.94 -13.70 -33.27
C HIS A 509 -2.66 -12.36 -33.48
N PRO A 510 -1.95 -11.25 -33.74
CA PRO A 510 -2.58 -10.01 -34.17
C PRO A 510 -3.46 -10.22 -35.42
N GLY A 511 -4.65 -9.65 -35.42
CA GLY A 511 -5.68 -9.83 -36.46
C GLY A 511 -6.64 -11.00 -36.21
N GLN A 512 -6.36 -11.87 -35.22
CA GLN A 512 -7.23 -12.99 -34.88
C GLN A 512 -8.58 -12.51 -34.29
N GLN A 513 -9.69 -13.10 -34.75
CA GLN A 513 -11.01 -12.77 -34.24
C GLN A 513 -11.39 -13.65 -33.05
N LEU A 514 -11.83 -13.03 -31.96
CA LEU A 514 -12.29 -13.69 -30.74
C LEU A 514 -13.75 -13.32 -30.47
N ILE A 515 -14.57 -14.34 -30.26
CA ILE A 515 -15.93 -14.25 -29.75
C ILE A 515 -15.87 -14.11 -28.22
N LEU A 516 -16.34 -12.98 -27.72
CA LEU A 516 -16.53 -12.70 -26.30
C LEU A 516 -18.03 -12.67 -26.01
N ARG A 517 -18.44 -13.18 -24.86
CA ARG A 517 -19.78 -12.97 -24.29
C ARG A 517 -19.60 -12.11 -23.06
N VAL A 518 -20.02 -10.86 -23.16
CA VAL A 518 -19.90 -9.86 -22.09
C VAL A 518 -21.29 -9.64 -21.48
N LEU A 519 -21.34 -9.53 -20.16
CA LEU A 519 -22.57 -9.19 -19.42
C LEU A 519 -22.80 -7.68 -19.44
#